data_AF-A0A1H2LWB9-F1
#
_entry.id   AF-A0A1H2LWB9-F1
#
_cell.length_a   1.000
_cell.length_b   1.000
_cell.length_c   1.000
_cell.angle_alpha   90.00
_cell.angle_beta   90.00
_cell.angle_gamma   90.00
#
_symmetry.space_group_name_H-M   'P 1'
#
loop_
_entity.id
_entity.type
_entity.pdbx_description
1 polymer ?
#
loop_
_entity_poly.entity_id
_entity_poly.type
_entity_poly.pdbx_seq_one_letter_code
_entity_poly.pdbx_strand_id
1 'polypeptide(L)'
;MNTLSIDGWRKADNDSKSIPIGTLQFYVSEAEHLRLEQAEEQLQRSGLRDTMIDADMQTLELVMPDGFGPLSECKWRVYLGGEEGRGQFHLVGYSAEDGCLIYSNAVMVDLLG
;
A
#
# COMPACT_ATOMS: atom_id res chain seq x y z
N MET A 1 -0.23 -3.31 -17.38
CA MET A 1 -1.60 -3.04 -16.89
C MET A 1 -1.62 -3.55 -15.46
N ASN A 2 -1.45 -2.67 -14.49
CA ASN A 2 -1.09 -3.05 -13.11
C ASN A 2 -2.22 -2.72 -12.14
N THR A 3 -3.45 -3.08 -12.52
CA THR A 3 -4.58 -3.05 -11.60
C THR A 3 -4.47 -4.28 -10.71
N LEU A 4 -4.32 -4.04 -9.41
CA LEU A 4 -4.19 -5.08 -8.40
C LEU A 4 -5.50 -5.23 -7.65
N SER A 5 -5.82 -6.47 -7.29
CA SER A 5 -6.94 -6.83 -6.43
C SER A 5 -6.39 -7.52 -5.19
N ILE A 6 -6.28 -6.80 -4.09
CA ILE A 6 -5.54 -7.22 -2.89
C ILE A 6 -6.45 -7.16 -1.66
N ASP A 7 -6.37 -8.17 -0.80
CA ASP A 7 -7.13 -8.15 0.46
C ASP A 7 -6.74 -6.96 1.34
N GLY A 8 -7.74 -6.27 1.85
CA GLY A 8 -7.64 -5.12 2.71
C GLY A 8 -8.00 -5.44 4.15
N TRP A 9 -7.45 -4.62 5.05
CA TRP A 9 -7.66 -4.70 6.48
C TRP A 9 -7.95 -3.31 7.04
N ARG A 10 -8.82 -3.25 8.05
CA ARG A 10 -9.08 -2.04 8.84
C ARG A 10 -8.57 -2.24 10.26
N LYS A 11 -7.97 -1.20 10.81
CA LYS A 11 -7.49 -1.15 12.18
C LYS A 11 -7.98 0.15 12.81
N ALA A 12 -8.86 0.03 13.81
CA ALA A 12 -9.53 1.19 14.43
C ALA A 12 -8.55 2.06 15.22
N ASP A 13 -7.59 1.44 15.90
CA ASP A 13 -6.55 2.09 16.69
C ASP A 13 -5.33 1.15 16.81
N ASN A 14 -4.24 1.64 17.41
CA ASN A 14 -2.98 0.90 17.51
C ASN A 14 -3.08 -0.39 18.33
N ASP A 15 -3.99 -0.48 19.31
CA ASP A 15 -4.15 -1.63 20.19
C ASP A 15 -5.16 -2.65 19.63
N SER A 16 -6.11 -2.17 18.82
CA SER A 16 -7.11 -3.00 18.14
C SER A 16 -6.50 -3.98 17.13
N LYS A 17 -7.06 -5.20 17.07
CA LYS A 17 -6.76 -6.17 16.02
C LYS A 17 -7.29 -5.68 14.68
N SER A 18 -6.53 -5.94 13.62
CA SER A 18 -6.99 -5.68 12.26
C SER A 18 -8.15 -6.62 11.90
N ILE A 19 -9.20 -6.06 11.31
CA ILE A 19 -10.35 -6.79 10.78
C ILE A 19 -10.29 -6.81 9.25
N PRO A 20 -10.61 -7.94 8.58
CA PRO A 20 -10.65 -7.98 7.13
C PRO A 20 -11.83 -7.16 6.62
N ILE A 21 -11.63 -6.41 5.54
CA ILE A 21 -12.67 -5.56 4.93
C ILE A 21 -13.08 -5.98 3.53
N GLY A 22 -12.45 -7.01 2.98
CA GLY A 22 -12.63 -7.45 1.59
C GLY A 22 -11.49 -6.97 0.71
N THR A 23 -11.70 -6.97 -0.60
CA THR A 23 -10.64 -6.70 -1.58
C THR A 23 -10.61 -5.20 -1.94
N LEU A 24 -9.43 -4.60 -1.83
CA LEU A 24 -9.10 -3.30 -2.39
C LEU A 24 -8.66 -3.50 -3.83
N GLN A 25 -9.20 -2.73 -4.77
CA GLN A 25 -8.70 -2.69 -6.14
C GLN A 25 -8.09 -1.33 -6.42
N PHE A 26 -6.88 -1.30 -6.98
CA PHE A 26 -6.21 -0.05 -7.30
C PHE A 26 -5.23 -0.24 -8.46
N TYR A 27 -5.00 0.83 -9.20
CA TYR A 27 -4.05 0.88 -10.30
C TYR A 27 -2.71 1.43 -9.82
N VAL A 28 -1.62 0.76 -10.21
CA VAL A 28 -0.25 1.27 -10.05
C VAL A 28 0.22 1.75 -11.41
N SER A 29 0.35 3.06 -11.59
CA SER A 29 0.89 3.62 -12.83
C SER A 29 2.37 3.26 -13.00
N GLU A 30 2.90 3.36 -14.22
CA GLU A 30 4.34 3.17 -14.47
C GLU A 30 5.19 4.16 -13.65
N ALA A 31 4.71 5.39 -13.46
CA ALA A 31 5.39 6.39 -12.65
C ALA A 31 5.43 5.99 -11.16
N GLU A 32 4.34 5.44 -10.64
CA GLU A 32 4.29 4.93 -9.26
C GLU A 32 5.18 3.68 -9.13
N HIS A 33 5.18 2.77 -10.10
CA HIS A 33 6.08 1.61 -10.12
C HIS A 33 7.56 2.03 -10.02
N LEU A 34 8.01 2.99 -10.84
CA LEU A 34 9.37 3.52 -10.78
C LEU A 34 9.70 4.13 -9.40
N ARG A 35 8.73 4.79 -8.74
CA ARG A 35 8.93 5.33 -7.39
C ARG A 35 9.09 4.21 -6.35
N LEU A 36 8.38 3.09 -6.51
CA LEU A 36 8.50 1.92 -5.64
C LEU A 36 9.88 1.25 -5.80
N GLU A 37 10.36 1.08 -7.04
CA GLU A 37 11.70 0.53 -7.32
C GLU A 37 12.80 1.43 -6.72
N GLN A 38 12.70 2.74 -6.91
CA GLN A 38 13.65 3.71 -6.34
C GLN A 38 13.68 3.66 -4.82
N ALA A 39 12.53 3.49 -4.18
CA ALA A 39 12.44 3.35 -2.74
C ALA A 39 13.05 2.04 -2.25
N GLU A 40 12.83 0.92 -2.95
CA GLU A 40 13.51 -0.33 -2.66
C GLU A 40 15.04 -0.17 -2.72
N GLU A 41 15.56 0.39 -3.81
CA GLU A 41 17.00 0.65 -3.97
C GLU A 41 17.54 1.56 -2.85
N GLN A 42 16.78 2.57 -2.46
CA GLN A 42 17.16 3.47 -1.37
C GLN A 42 17.23 2.73 -0.03
N LEU A 43 16.27 1.85 0.27
CA LEU A 43 16.27 1.05 1.49
C LEU A 43 17.49 0.12 1.53
N GLN A 44 17.80 -0.53 0.41
CA GLN A 44 18.96 -1.43 0.29
C GLN A 44 20.29 -0.68 0.56
N ARG A 45 20.41 0.56 0.07
CA ARG A 45 21.62 1.39 0.24
C ARG A 45 21.72 2.03 1.62
N SER A 46 20.60 2.44 2.19
CA SER A 46 20.55 3.18 3.47
C SER A 46 20.58 2.27 4.70
N GLY A 47 20.20 1.01 4.56
CA GLY A 47 20.02 0.08 5.68
C GLY A 47 18.74 0.36 6.50
N LEU A 48 17.87 1.26 6.02
CA LEU A 48 16.54 1.46 6.59
C LEU A 48 15.65 0.25 6.28
N ARG A 49 14.68 -0.02 7.16
CA ARG A 49 13.77 -1.17 7.00
C ARG A 49 12.57 -0.87 6.11
N ASP A 50 12.03 0.34 6.22
CA ASP A 50 10.88 0.77 5.46
C ASP A 50 10.86 2.28 5.24
N THR A 51 10.10 2.69 4.23
CA THR A 51 9.85 4.09 3.89
C THR A 51 8.40 4.26 3.44
N MET A 52 7.90 5.49 3.54
CA MET A 52 6.54 5.87 3.16
C MET A 52 6.60 6.85 2.00
N ILE A 53 5.86 6.56 0.93
CA ILE A 53 5.77 7.39 -0.27
C ILE A 53 4.31 7.82 -0.45
N ASP A 54 4.04 9.10 -0.66
CA ASP A 54 2.68 9.53 -0.97
C ASP A 54 2.21 8.94 -2.31
N ALA A 55 1.07 8.26 -2.26
CA ALA A 55 0.43 7.68 -3.44
C ALA A 55 -0.25 8.78 -4.25
N ASP A 56 -0.16 8.69 -5.57
CA ASP A 56 -0.87 9.63 -6.43
C ASP A 56 -2.37 9.27 -6.53
N MET A 57 -3.17 9.96 -5.73
CA MET A 57 -4.62 9.78 -5.69
C MET A 57 -5.33 10.09 -7.02
N GLN A 58 -4.70 10.82 -7.95
CA GLN A 58 -5.30 11.10 -9.27
C GLN A 58 -5.21 9.87 -10.19
N THR A 59 -4.19 9.04 -10.02
CA THR A 59 -3.93 7.87 -10.86
C THR A 59 -4.20 6.54 -10.13
N LEU A 60 -4.38 6.54 -8.81
CA LEU A 60 -4.58 5.31 -8.01
C LEU A 60 -5.83 4.50 -8.42
N GLU A 61 -6.87 5.15 -8.96
CA GLU A 61 -8.14 4.50 -9.34
C GLU A 61 -8.68 3.53 -8.25
N LEU A 62 -8.62 3.97 -6.99
CA LEU A 62 -8.97 3.12 -5.85
C LEU A 62 -10.46 2.80 -5.81
N VAL A 63 -10.78 1.51 -5.80
CA VAL A 63 -12.11 0.97 -5.55
C VAL A 63 -12.12 0.27 -4.20
N MET A 64 -12.97 0.77 -3.31
CA MET A 64 -13.18 0.24 -1.97
C MET A 64 -14.21 -0.90 -1.98
N PRO A 65 -14.09 -1.89 -1.07
CA PRO A 65 -15.12 -2.90 -0.88
C PRO A 65 -16.44 -2.30 -0.39
N ASP A 66 -17.55 -3.00 -0.65
CA ASP A 66 -18.89 -2.57 -0.24
C ASP A 66 -18.97 -2.24 1.24
N GLY A 67 -19.59 -1.10 1.55
CA GLY A 67 -19.75 -0.62 2.93
C GLY A 67 -18.57 0.18 3.49
N PHE A 68 -17.52 0.44 2.70
CA PHE A 68 -16.40 1.30 3.08
C PHE A 68 -16.34 2.56 2.20
N GLY A 69 -16.22 3.72 2.84
CA GLY A 69 -16.02 4.99 2.17
C GLY A 69 -14.60 5.20 1.61
N PRO A 70 -14.35 6.37 1.00
CA PRO A 70 -13.06 6.69 0.40
C PRO A 70 -11.94 6.80 1.45
N LEU A 71 -10.70 6.59 0.98
CA LEU A 71 -9.50 6.81 1.78
C LEU A 71 -8.92 8.21 1.54
N SER A 72 -8.31 8.77 2.59
CA SER A 72 -7.47 9.96 2.57
C SER A 72 -6.02 9.61 2.93
N GLU A 73 -5.11 10.51 2.55
CA GLU A 73 -3.67 10.40 2.89
C GLU A 73 -3.06 9.04 2.50
N CYS A 74 -3.42 8.54 1.33
CA CYS A 74 -2.90 7.27 0.85
C CYS A 74 -1.39 7.34 0.61
N LYS A 75 -0.69 6.33 1.10
CA LYS A 75 0.76 6.16 0.95
C LYS A 75 1.07 4.71 0.56
N TRP A 76 2.15 4.55 -0.18
CA TRP A 76 2.82 3.27 -0.33
C TRP A 76 3.82 3.10 0.81
N ARG A 77 3.63 2.08 1.62
CA ARG A 77 4.68 1.64 2.53
C ARG A 77 5.55 0.64 1.81
N VAL A 78 6.80 1.01 1.54
CA VAL A 78 7.79 0.12 0.92
C VAL A 78 8.74 -0.39 2.00
N TYR A 79 9.02 -1.67 2.01
CA TYR A 79 9.94 -2.28 2.97
C TYR A 79 10.69 -3.45 2.34
N LEU A 80 11.86 -3.76 2.89
CA LEU A 80 12.60 -4.97 2.53
C LEU A 80 12.14 -6.11 3.42
N GLY A 81 11.64 -7.19 2.83
CA GLY A 81 11.05 -8.31 3.57
C GLY A 81 11.44 -9.68 3.04
N GLY A 82 11.17 -10.72 3.84
CA GLY A 82 11.50 -12.11 3.52
C GLY A 82 12.98 -12.45 3.70
N GLU A 83 13.34 -13.71 3.45
CA GLU A 83 14.72 -14.20 3.59
C GLU A 83 15.67 -13.61 2.53
N GLU A 84 15.13 -13.19 1.38
CA GLU A 84 15.91 -12.64 0.26
C GLU A 84 16.02 -11.10 0.28
N GLY A 85 15.38 -10.43 1.26
CA GLY A 85 15.45 -8.97 1.38
C GLY A 85 14.84 -8.22 0.19
N ARG A 86 13.84 -8.81 -0.48
CA ARG A 86 13.17 -8.22 -1.65
C ARG A 86 12.21 -7.11 -1.24
N GLY A 87 12.09 -6.11 -2.11
CA GLY A 87 11.14 -5.01 -1.95
C GLY A 87 9.69 -5.50 -1.98
N GLN A 88 8.95 -5.11 -0.95
CA GLN A 88 7.52 -5.30 -0.84
C GLN A 88 6.86 -3.96 -0.57
N PHE A 89 5.63 -3.81 -1.05
CA PHE A 89 4.84 -2.63 -0.77
C PHE A 89 3.39 -2.98 -0.46
N HIS A 90 2.71 -2.11 0.28
CA HIS A 90 1.25 -2.14 0.41
C HIS A 90 0.70 -0.72 0.45
N LEU A 91 -0.56 -0.59 0.07
CA LEU A 91 -1.32 0.64 0.23
C LEU A 91 -1.66 0.82 1.71
N VAL A 92 -1.47 2.04 2.20
CA VAL A 92 -1.93 2.49 3.52
C VAL A 92 -2.74 3.76 3.29
N GLY A 93 -3.88 3.90 3.96
CA GLY A 93 -4.64 5.14 3.98
C GLY A 93 -5.52 5.21 5.22
N TYR A 94 -6.19 6.34 5.38
CA TYR A 94 -7.11 6.56 6.48
C TYR A 94 -8.52 6.69 5.94
N SER A 95 -9.48 6.06 6.60
CA SER A 95 -10.90 6.24 6.30
C SER A 95 -11.26 7.73 6.42
N ALA A 96 -11.80 8.33 5.36
CA ALA A 96 -12.23 9.73 5.38
C ALA A 96 -13.43 9.96 6.31
N GLU A 97 -14.15 8.89 6.69
CA GLU A 97 -15.34 8.97 7.54
C GLU A 97 -15.00 9.00 9.03
N ASP A 98 -14.01 8.20 9.46
CA ASP A 98 -13.74 7.98 10.89
C ASP A 98 -12.24 7.96 11.25
N GLY A 99 -11.34 8.21 10.30
CA GLY A 99 -9.91 8.28 10.52
C GLY A 99 -9.25 6.93 10.86
N CYS A 100 -9.96 5.80 10.73
CA CYS A 100 -9.38 4.48 10.96
C CYS A 100 -8.33 4.15 9.89
N LEU A 101 -7.27 3.44 10.30
CA LEU A 101 -6.26 2.94 9.38
C LEU A 101 -6.84 1.83 8.50
N ILE A 102 -6.65 1.94 7.19
CA ILE A 102 -6.96 0.90 6.21
C ILE A 102 -5.70 0.61 5.41
N TYR A 103 -5.39 -0.67 5.21
CA TYR A 103 -4.20 -1.08 4.45
C TYR A 103 -4.42 -2.38 3.68
N SER A 104 -3.68 -2.57 2.59
CA SER A 104 -3.71 -3.80 1.80
C SER A 104 -2.69 -4.83 2.31
N ASN A 105 -2.84 -6.09 1.89
CA ASN A 105 -1.73 -7.04 1.93
C ASN A 105 -0.56 -6.54 1.08
N ALA A 106 0.62 -7.07 1.37
CA ALA A 106 1.84 -6.72 0.67
C ALA A 106 1.95 -7.43 -0.68
N VAL A 107 2.54 -6.73 -1.64
CA VAL A 107 2.86 -7.20 -2.99
C VAL A 107 4.36 -6.98 -3.20
N MET A 108 5.03 -7.89 -3.92
CA MET A 108 6.43 -7.69 -4.30
C MET A 108 6.50 -6.62 -5.39
N VAL A 109 7.49 -5.71 -5.30
CA VAL A 109 7.65 -4.61 -6.26
C VAL A 109 7.87 -5.17 -7.68
N ASP A 110 8.72 -6.18 -7.81
CA ASP A 110 9.04 -6.84 -9.09
C ASP A 110 7.89 -7.63 -9.77
N LEU A 111 6.74 -7.78 -9.11
CA LEU A 111 5.54 -8.35 -9.74
C LEU A 111 4.74 -7.32 -10.55
N LEU A 112 5.10 -6.04 -10.48
CA LEU A 112 4.42 -4.98 -11.21
C LEU A 112 4.74 -4.97 -12.72
N GLY A 113 5.75 -5.72 -13.18
CA GLY A 113 5.99 -5.97 -14.61
C GLY A 113 6.68 -4.83 -15.37
#